data_AF-A0AB37N9Q9-F1
#
_entry.id   AF-A0AB37N9Q9-F1
#
_cell.length_a   1.000
_cell.length_b   1.000
_cell.length_c   1.000
_cell.angle_alpha   90.00
_cell.angle_beta   90.00
_cell.angle_gamma   90.00
#
_symmetry.space_group_name_H-M   'P 1'
#
loop_
_entity.id
_entity.type
_entity.pdbx_description
1 polymer ?
#
loop_
_entity_poly.entity_id
_entity_poly.type
_entity_poly.pdbx_seq_one_letter_code
_entity_poly.pdbx_strand_id
1 'polypeptide(L)' 'MIPAKLKQGDEIRIIAPSRSIGIMADNQVEIAVNRLTDMGFKVTFGEHVAEMD' A
#
# COMPACT_ATOMS: atom_id res chain seq x y z
N MET A 1 19.81 13.52 -1.41
CA MET A 1 18.53 14.22 -1.12
C MET A 1 17.78 13.41 -0.07
N ILE A 2 17.30 14.03 1.01
CA ILE A 2 16.52 13.33 2.05
C ILE A 2 15.03 13.67 1.82
N PRO A 3 14.13 12.68 1.74
CA PRO A 3 12.71 12.94 1.55
C PRO A 3 12.08 13.59 2.80
N ALA A 4 10.98 14.30 2.59
CA ALA A 4 10.17 14.82 3.68
C ALA A 4 9.65 13.67 4.57
N LYS A 5 9.50 13.95 5.87
CA LYS A 5 8.88 13.01 6.81
C LYS A 5 7.37 12.96 6.57
N LEU A 6 6.80 11.77 6.74
CA LEU A 6 5.36 11.55 6.67
C LEU A 6 4.65 12.21 7.86
N LYS A 7 3.45 12.67 7.60
CA LYS A 7 2.52 13.29 8.56
C LYS A 7 1.12 12.72 8.35
N GLN A 8 0.25 12.89 9.35
CA GLN A 8 -1.13 12.46 9.25
C GLN A 8 -1.83 13.12 8.05
N GLY A 9 -2.59 12.33 7.32
CA GLY A 9 -3.27 12.71 6.09
C GLY A 9 -2.46 12.47 4.80
N ASP A 10 -1.16 12.17 4.90
CA ASP A 10 -0.35 11.89 3.71
C ASP A 10 -0.78 10.60 3.00
N GLU A 11 -0.59 10.58 1.67
CA GLU A 11 -0.87 9.42 0.83
C GLU A 11 0.34 8.47 0.77
N ILE A 12 0.08 7.17 0.97
CA ILE A 12 1.05 6.10 0.74
C ILE A 12 0.55 5.29 -0.46
N ARG A 13 1.35 5.27 -1.53
CA ARG A 13 1.09 4.46 -2.72
C ARG A 13 1.80 3.12 -2.62
N ILE A 14 1.02 2.04 -2.66
CA ILE A 14 1.53 0.67 -2.70
C ILE A 14 1.78 0.27 -4.16
N ILE A 15 2.96 -0.28 -4.42
CA ILE A 15 3.39 -0.78 -5.72
C ILE A 15 3.95 -2.20 -5.58
N ALA A 16 3.87 -3.00 -6.63
CA ALA A 16 4.29 -4.41 -6.64
C ALA A 16 5.39 -4.68 -7.70
N PRO A 17 6.58 -4.06 -7.60
CA PRO A 17 7.61 -4.14 -8.64
C PRO A 17 8.32 -5.50 -8.75
N SER A 18 7.98 -6.48 -7.91
CA SER A 18 8.64 -7.79 -7.89
C SER A 18 7.66 -8.95 -7.99
N ARG A 19 6.71 -9.05 -7.06
CA ARG A 19 5.64 -10.05 -7.13
C ARG A 19 4.30 -9.36 -6.97
N SER A 20 3.31 -9.84 -7.71
CA SER A 20 1.93 -9.40 -7.64
C SER A 20 1.39 -9.42 -6.22
N ILE A 21 0.57 -8.44 -5.85
CA ILE A 21 -0.22 -8.48 -4.61
C ILE A 21 -1.23 -9.65 -4.65
N GLY A 22 -1.58 -10.16 -5.83
CA GLY A 22 -2.49 -11.29 -6.00
C GLY A 22 -2.02 -12.60 -5.35
N ILE A 23 -0.75 -12.69 -4.94
CA ILE A 23 -0.25 -13.83 -4.16
C ILE A 23 -0.62 -13.74 -2.66
N MET A 24 -1.02 -12.57 -2.18
CA MET A 24 -1.43 -12.34 -0.79
C MET A 24 -2.91 -12.68 -0.66
N ALA A 25 -3.30 -13.21 0.50
CA ALA A 25 -4.72 -13.41 0.78
C ALA A 25 -5.42 -12.06 1.04
N ASP A 26 -6.66 -11.92 0.60
CA ASP A 26 -7.43 -10.66 0.71
C ASP A 26 -7.48 -10.13 2.15
N ASN A 27 -7.63 -11.03 3.12
CA ASN A 27 -7.66 -10.66 4.54
C ASN A 27 -6.33 -10.05 5.01
N GLN A 28 -5.19 -10.47 4.45
CA GLN A 28 -3.89 -9.88 4.77
C GLN A 28 -3.76 -8.46 4.23
N VAL A 29 -4.28 -8.22 3.02
CA VAL A 29 -4.32 -6.88 2.41
C VAL A 29 -5.22 -5.97 3.23
N GLU A 30 -6.41 -6.43 3.62
CA GLU A 30 -7.34 -5.66 4.45
C GLU A 30 -6.73 -5.28 5.81
N ILE A 31 -6.10 -6.22 6.51
CA ILE A 31 -5.43 -5.96 7.79
C ILE A 31 -4.34 -4.89 7.63
N ALA A 32 -3.55 -4.96 6.57
CA ALA A 32 -2.48 -3.99 6.31
C ALA A 32 -3.03 -2.60 5.98
N VAL A 33 -4.07 -2.52 5.14
CA VAL A 33 -4.74 -1.26 4.78
C VAL A 33 -5.34 -0.60 6.02
N ASN A 34 -6.06 -1.37 6.85
CA ASN A 34 -6.66 -0.86 8.08
C ASN A 34 -5.58 -0.33 9.03
N ARG A 35 -4.49 -1.07 9.23
CA ARG A 35 -3.38 -0.63 10.10
C ARG A 35 -2.78 0.70 9.64
N LEU A 36 -2.49 0.85 8.35
CA LEU A 36 -1.91 2.09 7.80
C LEU A 36 -2.90 3.25 7.86
N THR A 37 -4.19 2.97 7.65
CA THR A 37 -5.26 3.97 7.73
C THR A 37 -5.47 4.43 9.18
N ASP A 38 -5.43 3.52 10.16
CA ASP A 38 -5.50 3.83 11.59
C ASP A 38 -4.32 4.68 12.06
N MET A 39 -3.15 4.54 11.42
CA MET A 39 -1.99 5.40 11.63
C MET A 39 -2.17 6.82 11.04
N GLY A 40 -3.26 7.05 10.32
CA GLY A 40 -3.63 8.34 9.74
C GLY A 40 -3.18 8.53 8.30
N PHE A 41 -2.88 7.47 7.54
CA PHE A 41 -2.45 7.58 6.14
C PHE A 41 -3.56 7.21 5.16
N LYS A 42 -3.56 7.86 4.00
CA LYS A 42 -4.41 7.46 2.87
C LYS A 42 -3.68 6.40 2.05
N VAL A 43 -4.14 5.16 2.10
CA VAL A 43 -3.54 4.07 1.32
C VAL A 43 -4.13 4.05 -0.09
N THR A 44 -3.28 3.95 -1.10
CA THR A 44 -3.67 3.82 -2.51
C THR A 44 -2.83 2.75 -3.18
N PHE A 45 -3.32 2.19 -4.29
CA PHE A 45 -2.64 1.12 -5.03
C PHE A 45 -2.25 1.59 -6.42
N GLY A 46 -1.11 1.12 -6.92
CA GLY A 46 -0.75 1.27 -8.32
C GLY A 46 -1.72 0.51 -9.23
N GLU A 47 -1.84 0.93 -10.47
CA GLU A 47 -2.81 0.39 -11.43
C GLU A 47 -2.67 -1.13 -11.65
N HIS A 48 -1.42 -1.61 -11.68
CA HIS A 48 -1.08 -2.98 -12.06
C HIS A 48 -0.63 -3.87 -10.88
N VAL A 49 -0.93 -3.50 -9.62
CA VAL A 49 -0.41 -4.25 -8.46
C VAL A 49 -0.89 -5.69 -8.39
N ALA A 50 -2.04 -6.00 -8.99
CA ALA A 50 -2.67 -7.31 -9.00
C ALA A 50 -2.44 -8.10 -10.30
N GLU A 51 -1.68 -7.56 -11.27
CA GLU A 51 -1.35 -8.30 -12.49
C GLU A 51 -0.46 -9.50 -12.18
N MET A 52 -0.67 -10.60 -12.89
CA MET A 52 0.06 -11.86 -12.74
C MET A 52 0.39 -12.39 -14.13
N ASP A 53 1.69 -12.52 -14.43
CA ASP A 53 2.24 -13.12 -15.67
C ASP A 53 2.60 -14.60 -15.48
#